data_AF-A0A971K1I4-F1
#
_entry.id   AF-A0A971K1I4-F1
#
_cell.length_a   1.000
_cell.length_b   1.000
_cell.length_c   1.000
_cell.angle_alpha   90.00
_cell.angle_beta   90.00
_cell.angle_gamma   90.00
#
_symmetry.space_group_name_H-M   'P 1'
#
loop_
_entity.id
_entity.type
_entity.pdbx_description
1 polymer ?
#
loop_
_entity_poly.entity_id
_entity_poly.type
_entity_poly.pdbx_seq_one_letter_code
_entity_poly.pdbx_strand_id
1 'polypeptide(L)'
;MLTKEMIKKVAMEAGADAVGFGDLNRFDGAPPDMDPRYIYPKAKSIIGFLFRMPRGVQRGVEEGTQFYQYPSLAYGGINEVFAPTVLYQVGKLIEDHGYEAVVYRNTGARGKVSDMTGEEGPTLSPEEQIAFDDNEKDDLEIDITRTASKTPHHRSV
;
A
#
# COMPACT_ATOMS: atom_id res chain seq x y z
N MET A 1 22.89 11.17 -7.88
CA MET A 1 22.35 11.88 -6.70
C MET A 1 20.87 12.12 -6.94
N LEU A 2 20.01 11.74 -6.00
CA LEU A 2 18.55 11.94 -6.11
C LEU A 2 18.18 13.41 -5.87
N THR A 3 17.27 13.97 -6.66
CA THR A 3 16.81 15.37 -6.50
C THR A 3 15.29 15.48 -6.36
N LYS A 4 14.82 16.61 -5.80
CA LYS A 4 13.38 16.90 -5.68
C LYS A 4 12.70 16.97 -7.05
N GLU A 5 13.40 17.47 -8.06
CA GLU A 5 12.92 17.61 -9.43
C GLU A 5 12.68 16.24 -10.08
N MET A 6 13.57 15.27 -9.84
CA MET A 6 13.39 13.90 -10.31
C MET A 6 12.16 13.25 -9.67
N ILE A 7 12.01 13.39 -8.35
CA ILE A 7 10.85 12.87 -7.60
C ILE A 7 9.56 13.51 -8.13
N LYS A 8 9.53 14.84 -8.27
CA LYS A 8 8.37 15.56 -8.82
C LYS A 8 8.03 15.04 -10.22
N LYS A 9 9.03 14.91 -11.09
CA LYS A 9 8.81 14.42 -12.46
C LYS A 9 8.15 13.04 -12.46
N VAL A 10 8.75 12.06 -11.78
CA VAL A 10 8.22 10.68 -11.74
C VAL A 10 6.83 10.63 -11.11
N ALA A 11 6.60 11.36 -10.02
CA ALA A 11 5.30 11.40 -9.36
C ALA A 11 4.20 11.97 -10.28
N MET A 12 4.49 13.08 -10.97
CA MET A 12 3.53 13.72 -11.89
C MET A 12 3.28 12.85 -13.12
N GLU A 13 4.31 12.19 -13.67
CA GLU A 13 4.19 11.23 -14.77
C GLU A 13 3.37 9.99 -14.37
N ALA A 14 3.47 9.56 -13.10
CA ALA A 14 2.70 8.45 -12.56
C ALA A 14 1.25 8.81 -12.19
N GLY A 15 0.86 10.09 -12.25
CA GLY A 15 -0.53 10.54 -12.05
C GLY A 15 -0.80 11.37 -10.79
N ALA A 16 0.23 11.84 -10.08
CA ALA A 16 0.04 12.87 -9.06
C ALA A 16 -0.29 14.23 -9.69
N ASP A 17 -1.12 15.01 -9.02
CA ASP A 17 -1.47 16.38 -9.47
C ASP A 17 -0.62 17.45 -8.81
N ALA A 18 -0.09 17.15 -7.62
CA ALA A 18 0.93 17.97 -6.97
C ALA A 18 1.75 17.14 -5.99
N VAL A 19 2.94 17.64 -5.68
CA VAL A 19 3.92 16.99 -4.81
C VAL A 19 4.44 17.99 -3.79
N GLY A 20 4.36 17.63 -2.52
CA GLY A 20 4.87 18.40 -1.39
C GLY A 20 6.01 17.68 -0.68
N PHE A 21 6.92 18.44 -0.08
CA PHE A 21 8.04 17.92 0.71
C PHE A 21 7.97 18.56 2.10
N GLY A 22 7.93 17.73 3.13
CA GLY A 22 7.88 18.15 4.53
C GLY A 22 9.09 17.68 5.32
N ASP A 23 9.42 18.45 6.35
CA ASP A 23 10.38 18.07 7.39
C ASP A 23 9.63 17.33 8.51
N LEU A 24 10.22 16.25 9.03
CA LEU A 24 9.65 15.44 10.10
C LEU A 24 9.66 16.14 11.47
N ASN A 25 10.47 17.19 11.65
CA ASN A 25 10.42 18.04 12.85
C ASN A 25 9.06 18.72 13.04
N ARG A 26 8.23 18.81 11.99
CA ARG A 26 6.86 19.33 12.09
C ARG A 26 5.93 18.44 12.91
N PHE A 27 6.35 17.22 13.25
CA PHE A 27 5.58 16.28 14.06
C PHE A 27 5.98 16.31 15.55
N ASP A 28 6.80 17.26 15.98
CA ASP A 28 7.14 17.45 17.40
C ASP A 28 5.88 17.63 18.26
N GLY A 29 5.71 16.76 19.25
CA GLY A 29 4.54 16.74 20.14
C GLY A 29 3.32 16.01 19.56
N ALA A 30 3.40 15.43 18.37
CA ALA A 30 2.34 14.55 17.86
C ALA A 30 2.20 13.29 18.75
N PRO A 31 0.99 12.75 18.91
CA PRO A 31 0.80 11.44 19.54
C PRO A 31 1.66 10.37 18.83
N PRO A 32 2.25 9.40 19.54
CA PRO A 32 3.14 8.40 18.93
C PRO A 32 2.54 7.68 17.72
N ASP A 33 1.25 7.29 17.81
CA ASP A 33 0.54 6.59 16.72
C ASP A 33 0.24 7.50 15.50
N MET A 34 0.49 8.80 15.60
CA MET A 34 0.33 9.79 14.52
C MET A 34 1.67 10.41 14.09
N ASP A 35 2.79 9.98 14.68
CA ASP A 35 4.12 10.48 14.37
C ASP A 35 4.84 9.50 13.43
N PRO A 36 5.08 9.88 12.16
CA PRO A 36 5.72 9.01 11.16
C PRO A 36 7.14 8.60 11.53
N ARG A 37 7.80 9.29 12.48
CA ARG A 37 9.13 8.91 12.97
C ARG A 37 9.10 7.60 13.74
N TYR A 38 7.94 7.17 14.26
CA TYR A 38 7.79 5.85 14.88
C TYR A 38 7.69 4.73 13.84
N ILE A 39 7.27 5.03 12.60
CA ILE A 39 7.27 4.07 11.50
C ILE A 39 8.70 3.88 10.98
N TYR A 40 9.41 4.98 10.71
CA TYR A 40 10.80 4.93 10.24
C TYR A 40 11.67 6.01 10.91
N PRO A 41 12.36 5.69 12.01
CA PRO A 41 13.13 6.67 12.79
C PRO A 41 14.28 7.32 12.04
N LYS A 42 14.79 6.68 10.97
CA LYS A 42 15.88 7.21 10.14
C LYS A 42 15.40 8.14 9.03
N ALA A 43 14.09 8.23 8.80
CA ALA A 43 13.52 9.12 7.80
C ALA A 43 13.97 10.58 8.03
N LYS A 44 14.24 11.30 6.94
CA LYS A 44 14.63 12.73 6.98
C LYS A 44 13.61 13.67 6.36
N SER A 45 12.71 13.12 5.56
CA SER A 45 11.70 13.89 4.84
C SER A 45 10.45 13.06 4.67
N ILE A 46 9.31 13.74 4.66
CA ILE A 46 8.03 13.18 4.23
C ILE A 46 7.66 13.78 2.87
N ILE A 47 7.14 12.96 1.97
CA ILE A 47 6.71 13.39 0.63
C ILE A 47 5.21 13.16 0.54
N GLY A 48 4.46 14.22 0.26
CA GLY A 48 3.01 14.18 0.12
C GLY A 48 2.60 14.30 -1.34
N PHE A 49 1.57 13.57 -1.74
CA PHE A 49 0.99 13.62 -3.08
C PHE A 49 -0.47 14.07 -2.99
N LEU A 50 -0.89 14.89 -3.97
CA LEU A 50 -2.27 15.33 -4.11
C LEU A 50 -2.86 14.73 -5.38
N PHE A 51 -4.12 14.31 -5.27
CA PHE A 51 -4.89 13.70 -6.34
C PHE A 51 -6.23 14.43 -6.47
N ARG A 52 -6.50 14.99 -7.64
CA ARG A 52 -7.72 15.70 -7.93
C ARG A 52 -8.83 14.69 -8.20
N MET A 53 -10.02 14.99 -7.70
CA MET A 53 -11.22 14.28 -8.09
C MET A 53 -11.87 15.03 -9.25
N PRO A 54 -12.04 14.43 -10.43
CA PRO A 54 -12.71 15.10 -11.54
C PRO A 54 -14.14 15.47 -11.15
N ARG A 55 -14.56 16.71 -11.39
CA ARG A 55 -15.90 17.20 -11.01
C ARG A 55 -17.05 16.34 -11.53
N GLY A 56 -16.85 15.73 -12.70
CA GLY A 56 -17.83 14.88 -13.37
C GLY A 56 -18.24 13.64 -12.57
N VAL A 57 -17.38 13.11 -11.69
CA VAL A 57 -17.69 11.88 -10.92
C VAL A 57 -18.87 12.05 -9.95
N GLN A 58 -19.21 13.29 -9.61
CA GLN A 58 -20.35 13.62 -8.74
C GLN A 58 -21.66 13.80 -9.50
N ARG A 59 -21.63 13.95 -10.84
CA ARG A 59 -22.81 14.32 -11.63
C ARG A 59 -23.95 13.32 -11.50
N GLY A 60 -23.65 12.02 -11.51
CA GLY A 60 -24.69 11.01 -11.37
C GLY A 60 -25.41 11.04 -10.00
N VAL A 61 -24.70 11.44 -8.93
CA VAL A 61 -25.29 11.64 -7.60
C VAL A 61 -26.17 12.90 -7.59
N GLU A 62 -25.66 14.00 -8.14
CA GLU A 62 -26.35 15.30 -8.15
C GLU A 62 -27.63 15.28 -9.00
N GLU A 63 -27.58 14.61 -10.16
CA GLU A 63 -28.74 14.47 -11.05
C GLU A 63 -29.67 13.33 -10.63
N GLY A 64 -29.32 12.55 -9.59
CA GLY A 64 -30.10 11.39 -9.14
C GLY A 64 -30.17 10.24 -10.17
N THR A 65 -29.22 10.17 -11.09
CA THR A 65 -29.22 9.21 -12.21
C THR A 65 -28.29 8.02 -12.00
N GLN A 66 -27.18 8.22 -11.30
CA GLN A 66 -26.16 7.19 -11.10
C GLN A 66 -25.25 7.46 -9.90
N PHE A 67 -25.42 6.69 -8.81
CA PHE A 67 -24.75 6.99 -7.54
C PHE A 67 -23.31 6.45 -7.43
N TYR A 68 -22.96 5.42 -8.19
CA TYR A 68 -21.77 4.62 -7.89
C TYR A 68 -20.45 5.16 -8.48
N GLN A 69 -20.50 6.18 -9.34
CA GLN A 69 -19.30 6.73 -9.98
C GLN A 69 -18.36 7.42 -8.98
N TYR A 70 -18.91 8.22 -8.05
CA TYR A 70 -18.14 8.86 -6.99
C TYR A 70 -17.41 7.87 -6.07
N PRO A 71 -18.10 6.92 -5.40
CA PRO A 71 -17.42 6.00 -4.49
C PRO A 71 -16.46 5.06 -5.22
N SER A 72 -16.77 4.66 -6.46
CA SER A 72 -15.93 3.74 -7.24
C SER A 72 -14.70 4.41 -7.84
N LEU A 73 -14.87 5.42 -8.70
CA LEU A 73 -13.74 6.00 -9.46
C LEU A 73 -12.96 7.05 -8.68
N ALA A 74 -13.63 7.78 -7.78
CA ALA A 74 -12.97 8.84 -7.03
C ALA A 74 -12.42 8.32 -5.70
N TYR A 75 -13.29 7.99 -4.75
CA TYR A 75 -12.82 7.56 -3.43
C TYR A 75 -12.06 6.22 -3.49
N GLY A 76 -12.69 5.18 -4.05
CA GLY A 76 -12.05 3.87 -4.22
C GLY A 76 -10.87 3.93 -5.17
N GLY A 77 -11.07 4.47 -6.38
CA GLY A 77 -10.02 4.54 -7.41
C GLY A 77 -8.75 5.25 -6.94
N ILE A 78 -8.88 6.38 -6.24
CA ILE A 78 -7.70 7.10 -5.72
C ILE A 78 -6.99 6.28 -4.65
N ASN A 79 -7.71 5.72 -3.67
CA ASN A 79 -7.07 5.03 -2.55
C ASN A 79 -6.53 3.64 -2.91
N GLU A 80 -7.14 2.95 -3.87
CA GLU A 80 -6.80 1.57 -4.23
C GLU A 80 -5.91 1.44 -5.47
N VAL A 81 -5.95 2.41 -6.39
CA VAL A 81 -5.24 2.29 -7.68
C VAL A 81 -4.30 3.45 -7.92
N PHE A 82 -4.80 4.69 -7.99
CA PHE A 82 -4.00 5.81 -8.47
C PHE A 82 -2.91 6.22 -7.48
N ALA A 83 -3.25 6.44 -6.20
CA ALA A 83 -2.26 6.82 -5.20
C ALA A 83 -1.24 5.71 -4.91
N PRO A 84 -1.64 4.42 -4.74
CA PRO A 84 -0.67 3.34 -4.60
C PRO A 84 0.29 3.20 -5.79
N THR A 85 -0.19 3.41 -7.02
CA THR A 85 0.67 3.38 -8.21
C THR A 85 1.76 4.45 -8.14
N VAL A 86 1.40 5.70 -7.81
CA VAL A 86 2.37 6.79 -7.65
C VAL A 86 3.36 6.49 -6.53
N LEU A 87 2.87 6.06 -5.37
CA LEU A 87 3.71 5.70 -4.22
C LEU A 87 4.75 4.66 -4.61
N TYR A 88 4.33 3.61 -5.32
CA TYR A 88 5.22 2.53 -5.75
C TYR A 88 6.28 3.01 -6.74
N GLN A 89 5.91 3.79 -7.76
CA GLN A 89 6.87 4.31 -8.75
C GLN A 89 7.89 5.26 -8.13
N VAL A 90 7.46 6.13 -7.22
CA VAL A 90 8.39 7.03 -6.51
C VAL A 90 9.26 6.25 -5.52
N GLY A 91 8.71 5.25 -4.82
CA GLY A 91 9.48 4.36 -3.94
C GLY A 91 10.62 3.69 -4.69
N LYS A 92 10.32 3.07 -5.84
CA LYS A 92 11.33 2.50 -6.74
C LYS A 92 12.42 3.49 -7.13
N LEU A 93 12.03 4.70 -7.57
CA LEU A 93 13.01 5.74 -7.92
C LEU A 93 13.96 6.04 -6.75
N ILE A 94 13.42 6.17 -5.53
CA ILE A 94 14.20 6.49 -4.34
C ILE A 94 15.18 5.34 -4.02
N GLU A 95 14.70 4.10 -4.09
CA GLU A 95 15.49 2.88 -3.84
C GLU A 95 16.55 2.63 -4.91
N ASP A 96 16.26 2.88 -6.18
CA ASP A 96 17.23 2.82 -7.29
C ASP A 96 18.38 3.82 -7.09
N HIS A 97 18.20 4.85 -6.25
CA HIS A 97 19.23 5.83 -5.89
C HIS A 97 19.91 5.53 -4.54
N GLY A 98 19.64 4.37 -3.93
CA GLY A 98 20.29 3.89 -2.71
C GLY A 98 19.70 4.46 -1.41
N TYR A 99 18.47 4.95 -1.43
CA TYR A 99 17.74 5.41 -0.24
C TYR A 99 16.55 4.49 0.03
N GLU A 100 16.20 4.30 1.30
CA GLU A 100 15.03 3.51 1.69
C GLU A 100 13.76 4.37 1.66
N ALA A 101 12.69 3.85 1.06
CA ALA A 101 11.41 4.55 0.93
C ALA A 101 10.27 3.77 1.60
N VAL A 102 9.77 4.29 2.72
CA VAL A 102 8.54 3.76 3.33
C VAL A 102 7.33 4.31 2.58
N VAL A 103 6.73 3.48 1.73
CA VAL A 103 5.49 3.82 1.03
C VAL A 103 4.29 3.67 1.96
N TYR A 104 3.56 4.76 2.17
CA TYR A 104 2.43 4.79 3.09
C TYR A 104 1.17 5.26 2.36
N ARG A 105 0.26 4.32 2.07
CA ARG A 105 -1.03 4.62 1.43
C ARG A 105 -2.08 5.02 2.46
N ASN A 106 -3.04 5.83 2.01
CA ASN A 106 -4.20 6.18 2.82
C ASN A 106 -5.14 4.97 2.92
N THR A 107 -5.10 4.26 4.05
CA THR A 107 -5.98 3.12 4.33
C THR A 107 -6.67 3.30 5.67
N GLY A 108 -7.76 2.56 5.87
CA GLY A 108 -8.45 2.46 7.17
C GLY A 108 -7.69 1.61 8.18
N ALA A 109 -6.81 0.71 7.74
CA ALA A 109 -5.99 -0.13 8.60
C ALA A 109 -4.69 0.63 8.94
N ARG A 110 -4.68 1.27 10.12
CA ARG A 110 -3.52 1.99 10.67
C ARG A 110 -3.03 1.37 11.99
N GLY A 111 -3.43 0.13 12.25
CA GLY A 111 -3.12 -0.57 13.48
C GLY A 111 -1.64 -0.98 13.53
N LYS A 112 -1.06 -0.92 14.72
CA LYS A 112 0.26 -1.49 15.07
C LYS A 112 0.17 -2.94 15.58
N VAL A 113 -1.03 -3.52 15.52
CA VAL A 113 -1.38 -4.85 16.01
C VAL A 113 -1.50 -5.78 14.81
N SER A 114 -0.88 -6.95 14.91
CA SER A 114 -1.02 -8.03 13.93
C SER A 114 -2.49 -8.44 13.81
N ASP A 115 -3.00 -8.53 12.59
CA ASP A 115 -4.31 -9.12 12.32
C ASP A 115 -4.30 -10.65 12.49
N MET A 116 -3.11 -11.26 12.50
CA MET A 116 -2.92 -12.69 12.69
C MET A 116 -2.77 -13.10 14.15
N THR A 117 -1.93 -12.40 14.90
CA THR A 117 -1.61 -12.79 16.28
C THR A 117 -2.36 -11.96 17.32
N GLY A 118 -2.86 -10.77 16.95
CA GLY A 118 -3.41 -9.81 17.90
C GLY A 118 -2.36 -9.15 18.79
N GLU A 119 -1.07 -9.37 18.53
CA GLU A 119 0.05 -8.82 19.30
C GLU A 119 0.65 -7.58 18.63
N GLU A 120 1.25 -6.69 19.44
CA GLU A 120 2.07 -5.58 18.95
C GLU A 120 3.51 -6.04 18.68
N GLY A 121 4.17 -5.42 17.71
CA GLY A 121 5.59 -5.64 17.41
C GLY A 121 5.84 -6.34 16.07
N PRO A 122 7.12 -6.64 15.74
CA PRO A 122 7.49 -7.29 14.50
C PRO A 122 7.00 -8.74 14.51
N THR A 123 5.80 -8.93 13.99
CA THR A 123 5.17 -10.24 13.79
C THR A 123 5.19 -10.55 12.29
N LEU A 124 5.30 -11.83 11.93
CA LEU A 124 5.31 -12.23 10.53
C LEU A 124 3.96 -11.92 9.88
N SER A 125 3.97 -11.23 8.73
CA SER A 125 2.77 -11.11 7.90
C SER A 125 2.43 -12.48 7.29
N PRO A 126 1.15 -12.78 7.03
CA PRO A 126 0.74 -13.97 6.27
C PRO A 126 1.48 -14.15 4.94
N GLU A 127 1.70 -13.03 4.24
CA GLU A 127 2.33 -13.00 2.92
C GLU A 127 3.84 -13.23 2.97
N GLU A 128 4.48 -13.01 4.13
CA GLU A 128 5.90 -13.27 4.36
C GLU A 128 6.18 -14.73 4.76
N GLN A 129 5.15 -15.57 4.87
CA GLN A 129 5.26 -17.01 5.17
C GLN A 129 5.68 -17.80 3.92
N ILE A 130 6.89 -17.59 3.41
CA ILE A 130 7.53 -18.60 2.55
C ILE A 130 7.98 -19.72 3.48
N ALA A 131 7.16 -20.76 3.60
CA ALA A 131 7.63 -22.03 4.14
C ALA A 131 8.65 -22.59 3.15
N PHE A 132 9.94 -22.42 3.44
CA PHE A 132 10.94 -23.33 2.88
C PHE A 132 10.61 -24.70 3.47
N ASP A 133 9.94 -25.54 2.69
CA ASP A 133 9.72 -26.93 3.08
C ASP A 133 11.08 -27.63 3.03
N ASP A 134 11.80 -27.62 4.15
CA ASP A 134 13.08 -28.32 4.31
C ASP A 134 12.94 -29.85 4.15
N ASN A 135 11.73 -30.37 3.92
CA ASN A 135 11.46 -31.78 3.67
C ASN A 135 11.60 -32.21 2.19
N GLU A 136 11.80 -31.29 1.24
CA GLU A 136 11.94 -31.65 -0.20
C GLU A 136 13.32 -32.19 -0.62
N LYS A 137 14.19 -32.59 0.32
CA LYS A 137 15.46 -33.25 -0.03
C LYS A 137 15.37 -34.76 -0.21
N ASP A 138 14.34 -35.44 0.28
CA ASP A 138 14.33 -36.92 0.31
C ASP A 138 13.25 -37.62 -0.54
N ASP A 139 12.21 -36.93 -1.06
CA ASP A 139 11.04 -37.61 -1.66
C ASP A 139 10.84 -37.38 -3.17
N LEU A 140 11.91 -37.54 -3.98
CA LEU A 140 11.78 -37.70 -5.44
C LEU A 140 11.35 -39.13 -5.83
N GLU A 141 10.15 -39.54 -5.41
CA GLU A 141 9.40 -40.61 -6.10
C GLU A 141 8.03 -40.07 -6.53
N ILE A 142 7.89 -39.85 -7.83
CA ILE A 142 6.65 -39.38 -8.46
C ILE A 142 5.64 -40.53 -8.47
N ASP A 143 4.70 -40.52 -7.52
CA ASP A 143 3.53 -41.41 -7.55
C ASP A 143 2.46 -40.84 -8.52
N ILE A 144 2.41 -41.43 -9.72
CA ILE A 144 1.53 -41.08 -10.83
C ILE A 144 0.05 -41.49 -10.65
N THR A 145 -0.39 -41.89 -9.44
CA THR A 145 -1.74 -42.43 -9.24
C THR A 145 -2.71 -41.58 -8.40
N ARG A 146 -2.31 -40.41 -7.88
CA ARG A 146 -3.22 -39.56 -7.08
C ARG A 146 -4.22 -38.78 -7.95
N THR A 147 -5.37 -39.37 -8.21
CA THR A 147 -6.55 -38.68 -8.75
C THR A 147 -7.04 -37.59 -7.80
N ALA A 148 -7.18 -36.37 -8.31
CA ALA A 148 -7.64 -35.18 -7.58
C ALA A 148 -8.92 -35.44 -6.75
N SER A 149 -8.82 -35.33 -5.43
CA SER A 149 -9.98 -35.28 -4.55
C SER A 149 -10.57 -33.87 -4.61
N LYS A 150 -11.87 -33.80 -4.94
CA LYS A 150 -12.63 -32.54 -4.99
C LYS A 150 -12.72 -31.92 -3.60
N THR A 151 -12.35 -30.65 -3.48
CA THR A 151 -12.59 -29.83 -2.29
C THR A 151 -14.11 -29.68 -2.06
N PRO A 152 -14.64 -30.04 -0.89
CA PRO A 152 -16.06 -29.84 -0.59
C PRO A 152 -16.30 -28.38 -0.19
N HIS A 153 -16.91 -27.60 -1.08
CA HIS A 153 -17.52 -26.33 -0.72
C HIS A 153 -18.94 -26.55 -0.22
N HIS A 154 -19.12 -26.59 1.10
CA HIS A 154 -20.37 -26.20 1.76
C HIS A 154 -20.05 -25.75 3.18
N ARG A 155 -20.52 -24.60 3.66
CA ARG A 155 -21.95 -24.40 4.01
C ARG A 155 -22.32 -22.91 4.18
N SER A 156 -23.51 -22.60 3.67
CA SER A 156 -24.59 -21.73 4.18
C SER A 156 -24.28 -20.52 5.07
N VAL A 157 -24.68 -19.33 4.58
CA VAL A 157 -25.88 -18.61 5.06
C VAL A 157 -26.66 -18.14 3.84
#